data_AF-A0A7S2G0U0-F1
#
_entry.id   AF-A0A7S2G0U0-F1
#
_cell.length_a   1.000
_cell.length_b   1.000
_cell.length_c   1.000
_cell.angle_alpha   90.00
_cell.angle_beta   90.00
_cell.angle_gamma   90.00
#
_symmetry.space_group_name_H-M   'P 1'
#
loop_
_entity.id
_entity.type
_entity.pdbx_description
1 polymer ?
#
loop_
_entity_poly.entity_id
_entity_poly.type
_entity_poly.pdbx_seq_one_letter_code
_entity_poly.pdbx_strand_id
1 'polypeptide(L)'
;TFDGAAKDFVSSTLFCGVDVEEDLLVEAVNNYAICAMYTCELALAVNTLESLIRENPAAHMCDVVVFNLSTLYELSCDNKLQVRKKRVLQQVAQRFFLDDIDLLSFRIS
;
A
#
# COMPACT_ATOMS: atom_id res chain seq x y z
N THR A 1 -12.86 6.50 -12.95
CA THR A 1 -13.57 5.23 -12.86
C THR A 1 -12.60 4.05 -12.79
N PHE A 2 -11.54 4.12 -11.99
CA PHE A 2 -10.49 3.09 -11.89
C PHE A 2 -10.40 2.42 -10.49
N ASP A 3 -11.34 2.74 -9.58
CA ASP A 3 -11.35 2.24 -8.20
C ASP A 3 -11.81 0.76 -8.08
N GLY A 4 -12.40 0.20 -9.16
CA GLY A 4 -12.91 -1.17 -9.19
C GLY A 4 -11.81 -2.22 -9.34
N ALA A 5 -10.87 -2.03 -10.27
CA ALA A 5 -9.90 -3.06 -10.65
C ALA A 5 -8.95 -3.50 -9.52
N ALA A 6 -8.53 -2.58 -8.64
CA ALA A 6 -7.68 -2.92 -7.51
C ALA A 6 -8.43 -3.73 -6.44
N LYS A 7 -9.69 -3.34 -6.14
CA LYS A 7 -10.59 -4.13 -5.28
C LYS A 7 -10.89 -5.48 -5.90
N ASP A 8 -11.14 -5.53 -7.20
CA ASP A 8 -11.43 -6.77 -7.91
C ASP A 8 -10.21 -7.70 -7.89
N PHE A 9 -8.98 -7.19 -8.01
CA PHE A 9 -7.77 -8.01 -7.95
C PHE A 9 -7.57 -8.64 -6.56
N VAL A 10 -7.58 -7.83 -5.51
CA VAL A 10 -7.36 -8.31 -4.12
C VAL A 10 -8.54 -9.16 -3.66
N SER A 11 -9.78 -8.73 -3.94
CA SER A 11 -10.97 -9.52 -3.67
C SER A 11 -10.99 -10.83 -4.48
N SER A 12 -10.52 -10.87 -5.73
CA SER A 12 -10.46 -12.11 -6.52
C SER A 12 -9.42 -13.09 -5.98
N THR A 13 -8.32 -12.60 -5.39
CA THR A 13 -7.32 -13.48 -4.76
C THR A 13 -7.86 -14.09 -3.47
N LEU A 14 -8.55 -13.31 -2.62
CA LEU A 14 -9.22 -13.84 -1.42
C LEU A 14 -10.40 -14.77 -1.75
N PHE A 15 -11.16 -14.50 -2.82
CA PHE A 15 -12.38 -15.27 -3.15
C PHE A 15 -12.10 -16.60 -3.87
N CYS A 16 -10.87 -16.82 -4.38
CA CYS A 16 -10.52 -18.03 -5.13
C CYS A 16 -10.43 -19.29 -4.26
N GLY A 17 -10.49 -19.19 -2.92
CA GLY A 17 -10.47 -20.35 -2.03
C GLY A 17 -9.16 -21.15 -2.10
N VAL A 18 -8.10 -20.53 -2.63
CA VAL A 18 -6.73 -21.00 -2.48
C VAL A 18 -6.25 -20.42 -1.15
N ASP A 19 -5.82 -21.26 -0.22
CA ASP A 19 -5.11 -20.83 0.99
C ASP A 19 -3.75 -20.25 0.56
N VAL A 20 -3.77 -19.05 0.00
CA VAL A 20 -2.55 -18.27 -0.26
C VAL A 20 -2.09 -17.76 1.09
N GLU A 21 -0.86 -18.10 1.47
CA GLU A 21 -0.23 -17.53 2.65
C GLU A 21 -0.36 -16.00 2.58
N GLU A 22 -0.90 -15.38 3.63
CA GLU A 22 -1.21 -13.95 3.68
C GLU A 22 0.05 -13.10 3.35
N ASP A 23 1.22 -13.57 3.76
CA ASP A 23 2.52 -12.98 3.43
C ASP A 23 2.79 -12.95 1.91
N LEU A 24 2.49 -14.05 1.19
CA LEU A 24 2.68 -14.13 -0.25
C LEU A 24 1.74 -13.19 -1.01
N LEU A 25 0.53 -12.97 -0.49
CA LEU A 25 -0.41 -11.98 -1.04
C LEU A 25 0.18 -10.57 -0.92
N VAL A 26 0.69 -10.20 0.25
CA VAL A 26 1.29 -8.87 0.50
C VAL A 26 2.47 -8.64 -0.45
N GLU A 27 3.37 -9.62 -0.59
CA GLU A 27 4.51 -9.54 -1.50
C GLU A 27 4.09 -9.41 -2.97
N ALA A 28 3.13 -10.22 -3.42
CA ALA A 28 2.66 -10.21 -4.81
C ALA A 28 1.99 -8.88 -5.17
N VAL A 29 1.12 -8.37 -4.29
CA VAL A 29 0.43 -7.08 -4.49
C VAL A 29 1.41 -5.92 -4.46
N ASN A 30 2.42 -5.97 -3.59
CA ASN A 30 3.48 -4.97 -3.55
C ASN A 30 4.29 -4.95 -4.86
N ASN A 31 4.71 -6.11 -5.35
CA ASN A 31 5.44 -6.23 -6.60
C ASN A 31 4.61 -5.74 -7.80
N TYR A 32 3.31 -6.07 -7.82
CA TYR A 32 2.39 -5.58 -8.84
C TYR A 32 2.30 -4.05 -8.84
N ALA A 33 2.20 -3.41 -7.66
CA ALA A 33 2.19 -1.95 -7.55
C ALA A 33 3.50 -1.31 -8.07
N ILE A 34 4.66 -1.94 -7.83
CA ILE A 34 5.94 -1.48 -8.37
C ILE A 34 6.00 -1.62 -9.88
N CYS A 35 5.50 -2.73 -10.45
CA CYS A 35 5.38 -2.87 -11.89
C CYS A 35 4.47 -1.78 -12.48
N ALA A 36 3.31 -1.53 -11.88
CA ALA A 36 2.40 -0.46 -12.30
C ALA A 36 3.06 0.93 -12.22
N MET A 37 3.89 1.18 -11.20
CA MET A 37 4.69 2.41 -11.12
C MET A 37 5.64 2.55 -12.31
N TYR A 38 6.36 1.49 -12.67
CA TYR A 38 7.30 1.50 -13.79
C TYR A 38 6.62 1.59 -15.17
N THR A 39 5.36 1.18 -15.28
CA THR A 39 4.54 1.37 -16.50
C THR A 39 3.79 2.70 -16.51
N CYS A 40 4.15 3.63 -15.62
CA CYS A 40 3.56 4.97 -15.48
C CYS A 40 2.08 4.97 -15.02
N GLU A 41 1.60 3.89 -14.44
CA GLU A 41 0.25 3.76 -13.86
C GLU A 41 0.23 4.10 -12.36
N LEU A 42 0.73 5.30 -12.00
CA LEU A 42 0.90 5.71 -10.60
C LEU A 42 -0.39 5.67 -9.76
N ALA A 43 -1.53 6.06 -10.36
CA ALA A 43 -2.81 6.03 -9.67
C ALA A 43 -3.26 4.59 -9.34
N LEU A 44 -2.98 3.64 -10.23
CA LEU A 44 -3.26 2.23 -10.00
C LEU A 44 -2.37 1.70 -8.88
N ALA A 45 -1.06 1.97 -8.95
CA ALA A 45 -0.11 1.56 -7.92
C ALA A 45 -0.50 2.05 -6.52
N VAL A 46 -0.87 3.34 -6.39
CA VAL A 46 -1.35 3.94 -5.13
C VAL A 46 -2.62 3.24 -4.64
N ASN A 47 -3.63 3.11 -5.50
CA ASN A 47 -4.92 2.53 -5.11
C ASN A 47 -4.79 1.06 -4.69
N THR A 48 -3.91 0.31 -5.34
CA THR A 48 -3.62 -1.09 -5.01
C THR A 48 -3.06 -1.22 -3.60
N LEU A 49 -1.99 -0.48 -3.26
CA LEU A 49 -1.39 -0.55 -1.92
C LEU A 49 -2.32 0.02 -0.84
N GLU A 50 -3.03 1.12 -1.12
CA GLU A 50 -4.02 1.66 -0.19
C GLU A 50 -5.15 0.66 0.09
N SER A 51 -5.56 -0.10 -0.92
CA SER A 51 -6.63 -1.11 -0.76
C SER A 51 -6.14 -2.31 0.03
N LEU A 52 -4.94 -2.81 -0.25
CA LEU A 52 -4.30 -3.86 0.53
C LEU A 52 -4.25 -3.49 2.02
N ILE A 53 -3.73 -2.30 2.34
CA ILE A 53 -3.65 -1.83 3.73
C ILE A 53 -5.05 -1.66 4.35
N ARG A 54 -6.03 -1.18 3.59
CA ARG A 54 -7.40 -0.94 4.09
C ARG A 54 -8.12 -2.24 4.47
N GLU A 55 -7.80 -3.35 3.81
CA GLU A 55 -8.41 -4.65 4.10
C GLU A 55 -7.99 -5.20 5.45
N ASN A 56 -6.69 -5.24 5.72
CA ASN A 56 -6.15 -5.67 7.01
C ASN A 56 -4.91 -4.86 7.37
N PRO A 57 -5.07 -3.69 8.01
CA PRO A 57 -3.92 -2.83 8.34
C PRO A 57 -2.89 -3.51 9.25
N ALA A 58 -3.32 -4.40 10.14
CA ALA A 58 -2.45 -5.06 11.10
C ALA A 58 -1.55 -6.13 10.45
N ALA A 59 -2.04 -6.82 9.41
CA ALA A 59 -1.28 -7.85 8.71
C ALA A 59 -0.53 -7.31 7.49
N HIS A 60 -1.09 -6.31 6.79
CA HIS A 60 -0.59 -5.90 5.48
C HIS A 60 0.32 -4.67 5.51
N MET A 61 0.43 -3.98 6.65
CA MET A 61 1.39 -2.87 6.81
C MET A 61 2.74 -3.40 7.27
N CYS A 62 3.63 -3.65 6.31
CA CYS A 62 5.04 -3.91 6.57
C CYS A 62 5.93 -2.77 6.04
N ASP A 63 7.19 -2.72 6.46
CA ASP A 63 8.15 -1.67 6.08
C ASP A 63 8.23 -1.44 4.58
N VAL A 64 8.31 -2.52 3.80
CA VAL A 64 8.45 -2.46 2.34
C VAL A 64 7.21 -1.83 1.70
N VAL A 65 6.01 -2.22 2.14
CA VAL A 65 4.75 -1.67 1.63
C VAL A 65 4.61 -0.19 2.00
N VAL A 66 4.95 0.18 3.24
CA VAL A 66 4.89 1.57 3.72
C VAL A 66 5.91 2.45 2.98
N PHE A 67 7.12 1.95 2.76
CA PHE A 67 8.16 2.64 2.01
C PHE A 67 7.75 2.88 0.55
N ASN A 68 7.23 1.83 -0.11
CA ASN A 68 6.79 1.91 -1.49
C ASN A 68 5.59 2.85 -1.67
N LEU A 69 4.62 2.79 -0.76
CA LEU A 69 3.48 3.71 -0.77
C LEU A 69 3.90 5.16 -0.49
N SER A 70 4.86 5.37 0.42
CA SER A 70 5.44 6.69 0.69
C SER A 70 6.16 7.27 -0.54
N THR A 71 6.90 6.44 -1.26
CA THR A 71 7.56 6.79 -2.53
C THR A 71 6.52 7.15 -3.60
N LEU A 72 5.45 6.36 -3.72
CA LEU A 72 4.37 6.64 -4.66
C LEU A 72 3.66 7.98 -4.36
N TYR A 73 3.50 8.34 -3.09
CA TYR A 73 2.98 9.66 -2.73
C TYR A 73 3.91 10.80 -3.14
N GLU A 74 5.23 10.65 -3.00
CA GLU A 74 6.20 11.65 -3.48
C GLU A 74 6.10 11.86 -5.01
N LEU A 75 5.89 10.77 -5.75
CA LEU A 75 5.82 10.82 -7.21
C LEU A 75 4.49 11.35 -7.75
N SER A 76 3.38 11.10 -7.06
CA SER A 76 2.02 11.32 -7.59
C SER A 76 1.29 12.53 -7.01
N CYS A 77 1.71 13.03 -5.85
CA CYS A 77 0.98 14.05 -5.11
C CYS A 77 1.79 15.36 -5.01
N ASP A 78 1.09 16.48 -4.82
CA ASP A 78 1.74 17.72 -4.39
C ASP A 78 2.28 17.60 -2.96
N ASN A 79 3.19 18.51 -2.59
CA ASN A 79 3.87 18.49 -1.28
C ASN A 79 2.90 18.51 -0.08
N LYS A 80 1.74 19.16 -0.18
CA LYS A 80 0.80 19.21 0.95
C LYS A 80 0.05 17.89 1.07
N LEU A 81 -0.37 17.33 -0.05
CA LEU A 81 -1.12 16.08 -0.10
C LEU A 81 -0.24 14.88 0.28
N GLN A 82 1.00 14.80 -0.20
CA GLN A 82 1.90 13.70 0.17
C GLN A 82 2.20 13.68 1.68
N VAL A 83 2.49 14.84 2.28
CA VAL A 83 2.70 14.96 3.74
C VAL A 83 1.46 14.51 4.52
N ARG A 84 0.26 14.92 4.07
CA ARG A 84 -0.99 14.52 4.71
C ARG A 84 -1.20 13.01 4.64
N LYS A 85 -0.99 12.40 3.47
CA LYS A 85 -1.19 10.94 3.30
C LYS A 85 -0.19 10.13 4.12
N LYS A 86 1.09 10.52 4.15
CA LYS A 86 2.12 9.89 5.00
C LYS A 86 1.77 10.01 6.48
N ARG A 87 1.27 11.17 6.94
CA ARG A 87 0.81 11.34 8.33
C ARG A 87 -0.38 10.43 8.67
N VAL A 88 -1.34 10.27 7.76
CA VAL A 88 -2.45 9.32 7.96
C VAL A 88 -1.90 7.90 8.09
N LEU A 89 -0.96 7.51 7.22
CA LEU A 89 -0.34 6.18 7.28
C LEU A 89 0.37 5.94 8.63
N GLN A 90 1.07 6.94 9.16
CA GLN A 90 1.68 6.88 10.51
C GLN A 90 0.63 6.72 11.62
N GLN A 91 -0.50 7.43 11.53
CA GLN A 91 -1.59 7.31 12.50
C GLN A 91 -2.22 5.92 12.48
N VAL A 92 -2.33 5.31 11.28
CA VAL A 92 -2.80 3.91 11.16
C VAL A 92 -1.80 2.97 11.82
N ALA A 93 -0.51 3.08 11.54
CA ALA A 93 0.52 2.24 12.17
C ALA A 93 0.46 2.31 13.72
N GLN A 94 0.38 3.53 14.28
CA GLN A 94 0.22 3.73 15.73
C GLN A 94 -1.07 3.12 16.28
N ARG A 95 -2.17 3.21 15.53
CA ARG A 95 -3.48 2.67 15.95
C ARG A 95 -3.47 1.15 16.07
N PHE A 96 -2.67 0.48 15.25
CA PHE A 96 -2.53 -0.98 15.23
C PHE A 96 -1.30 -1.49 15.99
N PHE A 97 -0.62 -0.62 16.76
CA PHE A 97 0.59 -0.96 17.53
C PHE A 97 1.72 -1.56 16.68
N LEU A 98 1.86 -1.06 15.45
CA LEU A 98 2.91 -1.47 14.51
C LEU A 98 4.19 -0.65 14.76
N ASP A 99 4.72 -0.76 15.98
CA ASP A 99 5.88 0.01 16.45
C ASP A 99 7.20 -0.46 15.80
N ASP A 100 7.19 -1.64 15.18
CA ASP A 100 8.34 -2.22 14.47
C ASP A 100 8.58 -1.59 13.09
N ILE A 101 7.62 -0.85 12.53
CA ILE A 101 7.77 -0.17 11.24
C ILE A 101 8.74 1.00 11.42
N ASP A 102 9.84 0.99 10.67
CA ASP A 102 10.85 2.04 10.74
C ASP A 102 10.24 3.40 10.37
N LEU A 103 10.49 4.42 11.17
CA LEU A 103 10.10 5.79 10.86
C LEU A 103 10.70 6.27 9.53
N LEU A 104 11.82 5.69 9.10
CA LEU A 104 12.42 5.95 7.79
C LEU A 104 11.55 5.45 6.63
N SER A 105 10.68 4.46 6.85
CA SER A 105 9.70 3.98 5.85
C SER A 105 8.70 5.08 5.47
N PHE A 106 8.51 6.09 6.32
CA PHE A 106 7.63 7.24 6.08
C PHE A 106 8.35 8.49 5.56
N ARG A 107 9.61 8.36 5.12
CA ARG A 107 10.49 9.50 4.79
C ARG A 107 9.73 10.62 4.08
N ILE A 108 9.87 11.84 4.61
CA ILE A 108 9.38 13.07 3.99
C ILE A 108 10.63 13.74 3.43
N SER A 109 10.88 13.54 2.13
CA SER A 109 11.93 14.29 1.42
C SER A 109 11.33 15.53 0.73
#